data_AF-A0A356WZR1-F1
#
_entry.id   AF-A0A356WZR1-F1
#
_cell.length_a   1.000
_cell.length_b   1.000
_cell.length_c   1.000
_cell.angle_alpha   90.00
_cell.angle_beta   90.00
_cell.angle_gamma   90.00
#
_symmetry.space_group_name_H-M   'P 1'
#
loop_
_entity.id
_entity.type
_entity.pdbx_description
1 polymer ?
#
loop_
_entity_poly.entity_id
_entity_poly.type
_entity_poly.pdbx_seq_one_letter_code
_entity_poly.pdbx_strand_id
1 'polypeptide(L)'
;MKTKLTLRIEEDLIREAKEYAKSQNTSVSQIVADYLEGIQNQKKTDDQNYSPITTSLIGVLKDKSVSEKDYKKHLEEKYLQ
;
A
#
# COMPACT_ATOMS: atom_id res chain seq x y z
N MET A 1 -12.04 13.64 10.14
CA MET A 1 -12.04 13.91 11.60
C MET A 1 -10.62 13.69 12.13
N LYS A 2 -10.14 14.50 13.09
CA LYS A 2 -8.85 14.28 13.76
C LYS A 2 -9.11 13.66 15.13
N THR A 3 -8.45 12.55 15.45
CA THR A 3 -8.59 11.84 16.74
C THR A 3 -7.28 11.90 17.52
N LYS A 4 -7.35 11.88 18.85
CA LYS A 4 -6.17 11.95 19.71
C LYS A 4 -5.58 10.55 19.89
N LEU A 5 -4.30 10.38 19.54
CA LEU A 5 -3.50 9.22 19.89
C LEU A 5 -2.69 9.55 21.14
N THR A 6 -2.73 8.68 22.16
CA THR A 6 -1.92 8.82 23.38
C THR A 6 -1.00 7.62 23.47
N LEU A 7 0.31 7.86 23.57
CA LEU A 7 1.35 6.84 23.64
C LEU A 7 2.01 6.88 25.01
N ARG A 8 2.38 5.70 25.54
CA ARG A 8 3.25 5.59 26.72
C ARG A 8 4.69 5.49 26.23
N ILE A 9 5.52 6.43 26.65
CA ILE A 9 6.90 6.58 26.20
C ILE A 9 7.71 7.11 27.39
N GLU A 10 8.97 6.72 27.48
CA GLU A 10 9.91 7.22 28.50
C GLU A 10 10.10 8.74 28.39
N GLU A 11 10.24 9.40 29.54
CA GLU A 11 10.31 10.86 29.63
C GLU A 11 11.53 11.44 28.89
N ASP A 12 12.68 10.79 29.01
CA ASP A 12 13.91 11.20 28.32
C ASP A 12 13.72 11.20 26.79
N LEU A 13 13.03 10.18 26.27
CA LEU A 13 12.76 10.09 24.84
C LEU A 13 11.78 11.18 24.37
N ILE A 14 10.82 11.58 25.22
CA ILE A 14 9.92 12.70 24.91
C ILE A 14 10.70 14.02 24.82
N ARG A 15 11.70 14.22 25.69
CA ARG A 15 12.55 15.41 25.65
C ARG A 15 13.36 15.47 24.37
N GLU A 16 14.06 14.40 24.03
CA GLU A 16 14.86 14.29 22.80
C GLU A 16 13.99 14.52 21.55
N ALA A 17 12.80 13.90 21.50
CA ALA A 17 11.88 14.07 20.38
C ALA A 17 11.43 15.53 20.20
N LYS A 18 11.18 16.26 21.30
CA LYS A 18 10.81 17.68 21.25
C LYS A 18 11.96 18.57 20.80
N GLU A 19 13.18 18.30 21.27
CA GLU A 19 14.38 19.02 20.83
C GLU A 19 14.63 18.82 19.33
N TYR A 20 14.55 17.57 18.87
CA TYR A 20 14.64 17.24 17.46
C TYR A 20 13.56 17.95 16.65
N ALA A 21 12.29 17.88 17.05
CA ALA A 21 11.19 18.53 16.35
C ALA A 21 11.40 20.05 16.24
N LYS A 22 11.88 20.69 17.32
CA LYS A 22 12.20 22.12 17.32
C LYS A 22 13.33 22.45 16.35
N SER A 23 14.37 21.62 16.29
CA SER A 23 15.49 21.80 15.34
C SER A 23 15.03 21.72 13.87
N GLN A 24 14.00 20.90 13.61
CA GLN A 24 13.39 20.71 12.29
C GLN A 24 12.21 21.67 12.04
N ASN A 25 12.00 22.65 12.91
CA ASN A 25 10.88 23.61 12.85
C ASN A 25 9.50 22.95 12.68
N THR A 26 9.30 21.82 13.36
CA THR A 26 8.08 21.00 13.31
C THR A 26 7.63 20.59 14.72
N SER A 27 6.58 19.77 14.81
CA SER A 27 6.09 19.21 16.08
C SER A 27 6.25 17.69 16.12
N VAL A 28 6.39 17.12 17.32
CA VAL A 28 6.41 15.67 17.53
C VAL A 28 5.15 15.02 16.94
N SER A 29 3.99 15.66 17.11
CA SER A 29 2.73 15.19 16.54
C SER A 29 2.77 15.11 15.02
N GLN A 30 3.40 16.08 14.35
CA GLN A 30 3.54 16.07 12.89
C GLN A 30 4.49 14.95 12.43
N ILE A 31 5.66 14.82 13.08
CA ILE A 31 6.62 13.75 12.78
C ILE A 31 5.95 12.37 12.89
N VAL A 32 5.19 12.14 13.97
CA VAL A 32 4.48 10.87 14.18
C VAL A 32 3.37 10.68 13.14
N ALA A 33 2.64 11.74 12.78
CA ALA A 33 1.62 11.66 11.74
C ALA A 33 2.23 11.26 10.38
N ASP A 34 3.33 11.91 9.98
CA ASP A 34 4.02 11.65 8.72
C ASP A 34 4.54 10.20 8.67
N TYR A 35 5.08 9.70 9.79
CA TYR A 35 5.53 8.31 9.90
C TYR A 35 4.36 7.31 9.76
N LEU A 36 3.24 7.56 10.44
CA LEU A 36 2.05 6.71 10.37
C LEU A 36 1.43 6.72 8.95
N GLU A 37 1.44 7.86 8.26
CA GLU A 37 1.02 7.95 6.86
C GLU A 37 1.96 7.16 5.94
N GLY A 38 3.28 7.23 6.19
CA GLY A 38 4.28 6.41 5.51
C GLY A 38 4.01 4.91 5.62
N ILE A 39 3.66 4.41 6.82
CA ILE A 39 3.28 3.01 7.03
C ILE A 39 2.03 2.64 6.22
N GLN A 40 1.02 3.52 6.18
CA GLN A 40 -0.19 3.28 5.41
C GLN A 40 0.10 3.18 3.91
N ASN A 41 1.02 4.01 3.41
CA ASN A 41 1.41 4.00 2.01
C ASN A 41 2.21 2.75 1.63
N GLN A 42 3.08 2.25 2.52
CA GLN A 42 3.78 0.97 2.31
C GLN A 42 2.82 -0.22 2.23
N LYS A 43 1.77 -0.26 3.07
CA LYS A 43 0.75 -1.32 2.96
C LYS A 43 -0.03 -1.26 1.65
N LYS A 44 -0.30 -0.06 1.11
CA LYS A 44 -0.97 0.08 -0.19
C LYS A 44 -0.10 -0.39 -1.36
N THR A 45 1.22 -0.23 -1.26
CA THR A 45 2.14 -0.69 -2.32
C THR A 45 2.25 -2.21 -2.38
N ASP A 46 2.14 -2.90 -1.23
CA ASP A 46 2.16 -4.36 -1.20
C ASP A 46 0.84 -5.00 -1.65
N ASP A 47 -0.31 -4.33 -1.42
CA ASP A 47 -1.59 -4.96 -1.74
C ASP A 47 -2.07 -4.78 -3.20
N GLN A 48 -1.82 -3.68 -3.91
CA GLN A 48 -2.30 -3.53 -5.30
C GLN A 48 -1.61 -2.38 -6.08
N ASN A 49 -0.32 -2.47 -6.38
CA ASN A 49 0.31 -1.57 -7.36
C ASN A 49 0.47 -2.25 -8.73
N TYR A 50 -0.63 -2.78 -9.24
CA TYR A 50 -0.72 -3.24 -10.61
C TYR A 50 -0.94 -2.04 -11.54
N SER A 51 -0.30 -2.05 -12.71
CA SER A 51 -0.61 -1.10 -13.79
C SER A 51 -2.13 -1.06 -14.05
N PRO A 52 -2.74 0.07 -14.45
CA PRO A 52 -4.18 0.15 -14.74
C PRO A 52 -4.69 -0.98 -15.64
N ILE A 53 -3.88 -1.42 -16.59
CA ILE A 53 -4.18 -2.56 -17.48
C ILE A 53 -4.19 -3.88 -16.72
N THR A 54 -3.24 -4.10 -15.83
CA THR A 54 -3.16 -5.33 -15.04
C THR A 54 -4.31 -5.39 -14.04
N THR A 55 -4.68 -4.27 -13.41
CA THR A 55 -5.86 -4.18 -12.52
C THR A 55 -7.16 -4.51 -13.25
N SER A 56 -7.32 -4.10 -14.52
CA SER A 56 -8.54 -4.40 -15.29
C SER A 56 -8.65 -5.87 -15.72
N LEU A 57 -7.53 -6.60 -15.75
CA LEU A 57 -7.47 -8.02 -16.13
C LEU A 57 -7.56 -8.97 -14.93
N ILE A 58 -7.13 -8.53 -13.74
CA ILE A 58 -7.19 -9.33 -12.52
C ILE A 58 -8.65 -9.67 -12.20
N GLY A 59 -8.92 -10.96 -11.97
CA GLY A 59 -10.23 -11.46 -11.57
C GLY A 59 -11.21 -11.77 -12.71
N VAL A 60 -10.92 -11.41 -13.96
CA VAL A 60 -11.79 -11.67 -15.12
C VAL A 60 -12.09 -13.17 -15.34
N LEU A 61 -11.19 -14.05 -14.86
CA LEU A 61 -11.32 -15.50 -14.97
C LEU A 61 -11.58 -16.20 -13.62
N LYS A 62 -11.81 -15.46 -12.53
CA LYS A 62 -11.88 -16.01 -11.16
C LYS A 62 -12.93 -17.11 -10.99
N ASP A 63 -14.06 -16.98 -11.66
CA ASP A 63 -15.19 -17.93 -11.58
C ASP A 63 -15.29 -18.84 -12.82
N LYS A 64 -14.27 -18.85 -13.68
CA LYS A 64 -14.24 -19.69 -14.88
C LYS A 64 -13.23 -20.81 -14.70
N SER A 65 -13.65 -22.06 -14.89
CA SER A 65 -12.74 -23.21 -14.96
C SER A 65 -12.06 -23.27 -16.33
N VAL A 66 -11.17 -22.32 -16.60
CA VAL A 66 -10.38 -22.29 -17.84
C VAL A 66 -9.09 -23.05 -17.60
N SER A 67 -8.79 -23.99 -18.49
CA SER A 67 -7.55 -24.76 -18.49
C SER A 67 -6.56 -24.24 -19.54
N GLU A 68 -5.30 -24.63 -19.43
CA GLU A 68 -4.28 -24.32 -20.44
C GLU A 68 -4.66 -24.88 -21.84
N LYS A 69 -5.44 -25.96 -21.87
CA LYS A 69 -5.93 -26.56 -23.12
C LYS A 69 -6.92 -25.65 -23.84
N ASP A 70 -7.77 -24.95 -23.09
CA ASP A 70 -8.74 -23.99 -23.65
C ASP A 70 -8.01 -22.78 -24.27
N TYR A 71 -6.90 -22.35 -23.64
CA TYR A 71 -6.05 -21.31 -24.19
C TYR A 71 -5.38 -21.74 -25.51
N LYS A 72 -4.80 -22.95 -25.56
CA LYS A 72 -4.18 -23.48 -26.77
C LYS A 72 -5.18 -23.62 -27.92
N LYS A 73 -6.37 -24.13 -27.64
CA LYS A 73 -7.46 -24.21 -28.62
C LYS A 73 -7.85 -22.83 -29.15
N HIS A 74 -7.97 -21.82 -28.28
CA HIS A 74 -8.26 -20.46 -28.71
C HIS A 74 -7.17 -19.89 -29.64
N LEU A 75 -5.89 -20.16 -29.36
CA LEU A 75 -4.80 -19.72 -30.22
C LEU A 75 -4.85 -20.39 -31.60
N GLU A 76 -5.13 -21.68 -31.65
CA GLU A 76 -5.31 -22.41 -32.92
C GLU A 76 -6.45 -21.82 -33.75
N GLU A 77 -7.62 -21.60 -33.14
CA GLU A 77 -8.78 -20.99 -33.82
C GLU A 77 -8.50 -19.56 -34.30
N LYS A 78 -7.71 -18.79 -33.54
CA LYS A 78 -7.42 -17.38 -33.85
C LYS A 78 -6.36 -17.19 -34.93
N TYR A 79 -5.38 -18.09 -35.01
CA TYR A 79 -4.18 -17.90 -35.84
C TYR A 79 -3.95 -18.97 -36.91
N LEU A 80 -4.62 -20.12 -36.83
CA LEU A 80 -4.47 -21.24 -37.78
C LEU A 80 -5.72 -21.48 -38.65
N GLN A 81 -6.64 -20.51 -38.73
CA GLN A 81 -7.67 -20.46 -39.77
C GLN A 81 -7.27 -19.57 -40.93
#